data_AF-A0A5K7ZVT2-F1
#
_entry.id   AF-A0A5K7ZVT2-F1
#
_cell.length_a   1.000
_cell.length_b   1.000
_cell.length_c   1.000
_cell.angle_alpha   90.00
_cell.angle_beta   90.00
_cell.angle_gamma   90.00
#
_symmetry.space_group_name_H-M   'P 1'
#
loop_
_entity.id
_entity.type
_entity.pdbx_description
1 polymer ?
#
loop_
_entity_poly.entity_id
_entity_poly.type
_entity_poly.pdbx_seq_one_letter_code
_entity_poly.pdbx_strand_id
1 'polypeptide(L)'
;MALELYLHNNTDAVISRQLPLRVPCRIDTGRTQRTVNADLSGGQAMSRVDIPEQGFARRQYRLNLPVYAMGTVHLKLLTLETNALTLSVEKPSSEAWRGEQVPLDEGPAMIQSFLDNFSVHEPMYFLLGVDPGIEQSKFQFSFKYRLFNPDGDLAAIAPMVSSLYLGYTQRSVWDLKSASQPFDDTSYMPEIFFELPKIDLNIDRITAFGLRAGFMHESNGKAGNESRSTNYVYLEPIMGIHLGGPFFLKIAPKIYTYVNNNDDTNADLKDYRGYFDLATEIIDPDGLALESHLWWADKGATLQLDLSYPMPRLLPLSLSLYLHAQYFSGYAETLLHYDQRQDVFRLGFSIVR
;
A
#
# COMPACT_ATOMS: atom_id res chain seq x y z
N MET A 1 -20.88 0.84 24.36
CA MET A 1 -21.60 1.88 23.58
C MET A 1 -23.11 1.66 23.66
N ALA A 2 -23.90 2.74 23.60
CA ALA A 2 -25.36 2.69 23.45
C ALA A 2 -25.74 2.99 21.99
N LEU A 3 -26.57 2.13 21.39
CA LEU A 3 -27.17 2.31 20.08
C LEU A 3 -28.65 2.67 20.25
N GLU A 4 -29.09 3.78 19.69
CA GLU A 4 -30.50 4.15 19.69
C GLU A 4 -31.14 3.77 18.35
N LEU A 5 -32.13 2.88 18.40
CA LEU A 5 -32.96 2.50 17.26
C LEU A 5 -34.25 3.34 17.28
N TYR A 6 -34.48 4.04 16.18
CA TYR A 6 -35.70 4.80 15.93
C TYR A 6 -36.58 4.04 14.94
N LEU A 7 -37.78 3.68 15.37
CA LEU A 7 -38.76 2.95 14.58
C LEU A 7 -39.86 3.92 14.15
N HIS A 8 -39.91 4.26 12.88
CA HIS A 8 -40.90 5.18 12.32
C HIS A 8 -42.12 4.39 11.81
N ASN A 9 -43.30 4.91 12.09
CA ASN A 9 -44.57 4.41 11.58
C ASN A 9 -45.25 5.52 10.78
N ASN A 10 -45.24 5.37 9.45
CA ASN A 10 -45.86 6.34 8.53
C ASN A 10 -47.29 5.93 8.15
N THR A 11 -47.91 5.03 8.91
CA THR A 11 -49.28 4.54 8.68
C THR A 11 -50.26 5.19 9.66
N ASP A 12 -51.55 5.09 9.35
CA ASP A 12 -52.67 5.63 10.13
C ASP A 12 -53.22 4.61 11.15
N ALA A 13 -52.37 3.71 11.64
CA ALA A 13 -52.71 2.76 12.69
C ALA A 13 -51.51 2.50 13.59
N VAL A 14 -51.77 2.18 14.86
CA VAL A 14 -50.72 1.75 15.80
C VAL A 14 -50.12 0.42 15.34
N ILE A 15 -48.80 0.37 15.24
CA ILE A 15 -48.08 -0.86 14.90
C ILE A 15 -47.43 -1.43 16.16
N SER A 16 -47.87 -2.62 16.59
CA SER A 16 -47.18 -3.41 17.62
C SER A 16 -46.12 -4.31 16.98
N ARG A 17 -44.88 -4.24 17.49
CA ARG A 17 -43.78 -5.13 17.10
C ARG A 17 -43.11 -5.74 18.32
N GLN A 18 -42.58 -6.94 18.13
CA GLN A 18 -41.68 -7.57 19.09
C GLN A 18 -40.26 -7.50 18.55
N LEU A 19 -39.41 -6.73 19.22
CA LEU A 19 -38.02 -6.57 18.85
C LEU A 19 -37.17 -7.70 19.41
N PRO A 20 -36.15 -8.16 18.68
CA PRO A 20 -35.25 -9.20 19.16
C PRO A 20 -34.46 -8.70 20.37
N LEU A 21 -34.25 -9.57 21.36
CA LEU A 21 -33.42 -9.25 22.54
C LEU A 21 -31.94 -9.04 22.17
N ARG A 22 -31.51 -9.68 21.07
CA ARG A 22 -30.16 -9.60 20.53
C ARG A 22 -30.22 -9.29 19.06
N VAL A 23 -29.47 -8.28 18.64
CA VAL A 23 -29.30 -7.95 17.24
C VAL A 23 -27.84 -8.18 16.84
N PRO A 24 -27.55 -9.08 15.89
CA PRO A 24 -26.20 -9.22 15.38
C PRO A 24 -25.82 -7.96 14.60
N CYS A 25 -24.67 -7.39 14.97
CA CYS A 25 -24.05 -6.23 14.39
C CYS A 25 -22.74 -6.67 13.73
N ARG A 26 -22.58 -6.39 12.44
CA ARG A 26 -21.27 -6.51 11.78
C ARG A 26 -20.46 -5.26 12.09
N ILE A 27 -19.30 -5.46 12.71
CA ILE A 27 -18.24 -4.49 12.89
C ILE A 27 -17.21 -4.75 11.79
N ASP A 28 -16.83 -3.69 11.10
CA ASP A 28 -15.78 -3.68 10.09
C ASP A 28 -14.78 -2.56 10.43
N THR A 29 -13.52 -2.93 10.69
CA THR A 29 -12.42 -2.00 10.99
C THR A 29 -11.57 -1.70 9.76
N GLY A 30 -11.97 -2.18 8.58
CA GLY A 30 -11.14 -2.22 7.36
C GLY A 30 -10.10 -3.33 7.36
N ARG A 31 -9.67 -3.81 8.53
CA ARG A 31 -8.74 -4.95 8.68
C ARG A 31 -9.49 -6.25 8.95
N THR A 32 -10.49 -6.21 9.81
CA THR A 32 -11.26 -7.37 10.23
C THR A 32 -12.75 -7.10 10.21
N GLN A 33 -13.51 -8.10 9.78
CA GLN A 33 -14.96 -8.13 9.92
C GLN A 33 -15.36 -9.17 10.97
N ARG A 34 -16.18 -8.73 11.93
CA ARG A 34 -16.69 -9.58 13.00
C ARG A 34 -18.14 -9.26 13.30
N THR A 35 -18.89 -10.30 13.64
CA THR A 35 -20.27 -10.15 14.13
C THR A 35 -20.26 -10.20 15.64
N VAL A 36 -20.77 -9.14 16.27
CA VAL A 36 -21.02 -9.06 17.71
C VAL A 36 -22.49 -8.82 17.96
N ASN A 37 -23.00 -9.18 19.13
CA ASN A 37 -24.39 -8.95 19.45
C ASN A 37 -24.56 -7.65 20.24
N ALA A 38 -25.54 -6.84 19.82
CA ALA A 38 -26.06 -5.77 20.65
C ALA A 38 -27.29 -6.28 21.41
N ASP A 39 -27.32 -6.08 22.73
CA ASP A 39 -28.40 -6.55 23.61
C ASP A 39 -29.38 -5.42 23.92
N LEU A 40 -30.68 -5.73 23.90
CA LEU A 40 -31.73 -4.76 24.20
C LEU A 40 -31.65 -4.30 25.66
N SER A 41 -31.54 -3.00 25.88
CA SER A 41 -31.54 -2.40 27.22
C SER A 41 -32.92 -2.58 27.87
N GLY A 42 -32.96 -3.18 29.06
CA GLY A 42 -34.20 -3.51 29.76
C GLY A 42 -34.79 -4.88 29.40
N GLY A 43 -34.14 -5.65 28.52
CA GLY A 43 -34.45 -7.05 28.27
C GLY A 43 -35.88 -7.30 27.75
N GLN A 44 -36.47 -8.42 28.14
CA GLN A 44 -37.76 -8.89 27.61
C GLN A 44 -38.92 -7.93 27.86
N ALA A 45 -38.88 -7.17 28.96
CA ALA A 45 -39.89 -6.16 29.28
C ALA A 45 -39.97 -5.04 28.22
N MET A 46 -38.83 -4.72 27.58
CA MET A 46 -38.74 -3.66 26.57
C MET A 46 -38.87 -4.17 25.12
N SER A 47 -38.99 -5.49 24.93
CA SER A 47 -39.02 -6.14 23.61
C SER A 47 -40.29 -5.81 22.83
N ARG A 48 -41.45 -5.73 23.51
CA ARG A 48 -42.68 -5.27 22.85
C ARG A 48 -42.68 -3.75 22.75
N VAL A 49 -43.00 -3.25 21.56
CA VAL A 49 -43.11 -1.82 21.28
C VAL A 49 -44.37 -1.55 20.48
N ASP A 50 -45.16 -0.60 20.98
CA ASP A 50 -46.28 -0.03 20.24
C ASP A 50 -45.80 1.29 19.66
N ILE A 51 -45.83 1.39 18.33
CA ILE A 51 -45.40 2.57 17.59
C ILE A 51 -46.66 3.34 17.19
N PRO A 52 -46.84 4.58 17.68
CA PRO A 52 -48.04 5.36 17.38
C PRO A 52 -48.18 5.61 15.87
N GLU A 53 -49.41 5.78 15.41
CA GLU A 53 -49.70 6.23 14.03
C GLU A 53 -48.98 7.55 13.73
N GLN A 54 -48.49 7.71 12.51
CA GLN A 54 -47.71 8.88 12.07
C GLN A 54 -46.61 9.34 13.06
N GLY A 55 -46.00 8.38 13.77
CA GLY A 55 -45.10 8.65 14.89
C GLY A 55 -43.88 7.73 14.93
N PHE A 56 -43.17 7.74 16.05
CA PHE A 56 -42.00 6.88 16.23
C PHE A 56 -41.89 6.33 17.65
N ALA A 57 -41.13 5.24 17.79
CA ALA A 57 -40.72 4.71 19.07
C ALA A 57 -39.20 4.53 19.11
N ARG A 58 -38.60 4.74 20.29
CA ARG A 58 -37.16 4.57 20.52
C ARG A 58 -36.89 3.32 21.34
N ARG A 59 -35.84 2.58 20.98
CA ARG A 59 -35.28 1.48 21.79
C ARG A 59 -33.77 1.54 21.80
N GLN A 60 -33.18 1.27 22.96
CA GLN A 60 -31.75 1.35 23.16
C GLN A 60 -31.15 -0.05 23.23
N TYR A 61 -30.15 -0.32 22.40
CA TYR A 61 -29.32 -1.51 22.48
C TYR A 61 -27.97 -1.16 23.08
N ARG A 62 -27.38 -2.07 23.84
CA ARG A 62 -26.01 -1.96 24.34
C ARG A 62 -25.11 -2.82 23.49
N LEU A 63 -24.03 -2.24 23.01
CA LEU A 63 -22.99 -2.94 22.28
C LEU A 63 -21.64 -2.79 22.98
N ASN A 64 -20.99 -3.92 23.24
CA ASN A 64 -19.60 -3.95 23.67
C ASN A 64 -18.73 -4.08 22.43
N LEU A 65 -17.96 -3.02 22.13
CA LEU A 65 -16.97 -3.07 21.07
C LEU A 65 -15.77 -3.86 21.58
N PRO A 66 -15.25 -4.82 20.80
CA PRO A 66 -13.99 -5.47 21.14
C PRO A 66 -12.87 -4.44 21.29
N VAL A 67 -11.91 -4.68 22.19
CA VAL A 67 -10.81 -3.73 22.45
C VAL A 67 -9.90 -3.46 21.25
N TYR A 68 -9.92 -4.33 20.24
CA TYR A 68 -9.20 -4.17 18.99
C TYR A 68 -9.98 -3.38 17.92
N ALA A 69 -11.26 -3.05 18.15
CA ALA A 69 -12.05 -2.25 17.22
C ALA A 69 -11.73 -0.76 17.36
N MET A 70 -10.56 -0.35 16.84
CA MET A 70 -10.05 1.02 16.88
C MET A 70 -9.93 1.65 15.47
N GLY A 71 -9.77 2.96 15.41
CA GLY A 71 -9.76 3.73 14.17
C GLY A 71 -11.17 3.94 13.62
N THR A 72 -11.33 3.86 12.30
CA THR A 72 -12.64 3.98 11.65
C THR A 72 -13.37 2.64 11.72
N VAL A 73 -14.48 2.60 12.47
CA VAL A 73 -15.31 1.42 12.66
C VAL A 73 -16.64 1.61 11.94
N HIS A 74 -16.91 0.77 10.95
CA HIS A 74 -18.22 0.69 10.30
C HIS A 74 -19.08 -0.37 10.98
N LEU A 75 -20.29 0.01 11.36
CA LEU A 75 -21.24 -0.84 12.05
C LEU A 75 -22.53 -0.97 11.25
N LYS A 76 -22.97 -2.21 11.02
CA LYS A 76 -24.24 -2.51 10.34
C LYS A 76 -25.03 -3.57 11.11
N LEU A 77 -26.29 -3.27 11.43
CA LEU A 77 -27.22 -4.26 11.97
C LEU A 77 -27.60 -5.23 10.86
N LEU A 78 -27.52 -6.55 11.12
CA LEU A 78 -27.72 -7.57 10.08
C LEU A 78 -29.17 -8.02 9.94
N THR A 79 -29.98 -7.90 10.99
CA THR A 79 -31.38 -8.36 11.00
C THR A 79 -32.40 -7.24 10.86
N LEU A 80 -31.95 -5.99 10.92
CA LEU A 80 -32.80 -4.80 10.80
C LEU A 80 -32.26 -3.96 9.66
N GLU A 81 -33.13 -3.61 8.71
CA GLU A 81 -32.78 -2.65 7.66
C GLU A 81 -32.59 -1.27 8.27
N THR A 82 -31.32 -0.90 8.43
CA THR A 82 -30.89 0.36 9.04
C THR A 82 -29.71 0.91 8.26
N ASN A 83 -29.48 2.22 8.40
CA ASN A 83 -28.27 2.84 7.90
C ASN A 83 -27.06 2.28 8.64
N ALA A 84 -25.94 2.12 7.92
CA ALA A 84 -24.66 1.83 8.55
C ALA A 84 -24.18 3.07 9.33
N LEU A 85 -23.54 2.83 10.46
CA LEU A 85 -22.93 3.86 11.30
C LEU A 85 -21.42 3.81 11.15
N THR A 86 -20.77 4.96 11.01
CA THR A 86 -19.31 5.06 11.04
C THR A 86 -18.89 5.79 12.31
N LEU A 87 -17.96 5.20 13.04
CA LEU A 87 -17.46 5.71 14.31
C LEU A 87 -15.94 5.85 14.24
N SER A 88 -15.39 6.89 14.86
CA SER A 88 -13.97 6.92 15.18
C SER A 88 -13.81 6.42 16.61
N VAL A 89 -13.04 5.34 16.80
CA VAL A 89 -12.80 4.71 18.09
C VAL A 89 -11.32 4.84 18.44
N GLU A 90 -11.03 5.57 19.51
CA GLU A 90 -9.67 5.75 19.99
C GLU A 90 -9.08 4.44 20.52
N LYS A 91 -7.75 4.33 20.46
CA LYS A 91 -7.01 3.21 21.04
C LYS A 91 -7.27 3.16 22.56
N PRO A 92 -7.82 2.05 23.09
CA PRO A 92 -8.09 1.96 24.52
C PRO A 92 -6.79 1.82 25.31
N SER A 93 -6.83 2.23 26.60
CA SER A 93 -5.69 2.03 27.51
C SER A 93 -5.34 0.55 27.63
N SER A 94 -4.08 0.25 27.93
CA SER A 94 -3.60 -1.14 28.11
C SER A 94 -4.33 -1.89 29.22
N GLU A 95 -4.89 -1.18 30.21
CA GLU A 95 -5.69 -1.77 31.28
C GLU A 95 -7.00 -2.37 30.78
N ALA A 96 -7.61 -1.76 29.77
CA ALA A 96 -8.86 -2.24 29.19
C ALA A 96 -8.70 -3.60 28.50
N TRP A 97 -7.47 -4.05 28.24
CA TRP A 97 -7.19 -5.32 27.56
C TRP A 97 -7.18 -6.51 28.53
N ARG A 98 -7.19 -6.28 29.85
CA ARG A 98 -7.11 -7.37 30.83
C ARG A 98 -8.34 -8.28 30.72
N GLY A 99 -8.10 -9.57 30.48
CA GLY A 99 -9.15 -10.57 30.36
C GLY A 99 -9.79 -10.65 28.96
N GLU A 100 -9.35 -9.80 28.02
CA GLU A 100 -9.80 -9.83 26.64
C GLU A 100 -8.98 -10.82 25.80
N GLN A 101 -9.65 -11.53 24.90
CA GLN A 101 -8.98 -12.36 23.89
C GLN A 101 -8.85 -11.54 22.60
N VAL A 102 -7.63 -11.06 22.35
CA VAL A 102 -7.30 -10.32 21.13
C VAL A 102 -6.86 -11.29 20.04
N PRO A 103 -7.41 -11.19 18.81
CA PRO A 103 -6.91 -11.94 17.66
C PRO A 103 -5.41 -11.72 17.45
N LEU A 104 -4.71 -12.77 17.00
CA LEU A 104 -3.24 -12.75 16.88
C LEU A 104 -2.73 -11.63 15.96
N ASP A 105 -3.49 -11.31 14.91
CA ASP A 105 -3.23 -10.29 13.91
C ASP A 105 -3.51 -8.85 14.40
N GLU A 106 -4.38 -8.68 15.39
CA GLU A 106 -4.72 -7.37 15.96
C GLU A 106 -3.70 -6.93 17.02
N GLY A 107 -3.15 -7.88 17.79
CA GLY A 107 -2.19 -7.59 18.87
C GLY A 107 -1.02 -6.67 18.47
N PRO A 108 -0.31 -6.94 17.36
CA PRO A 108 0.76 -6.07 16.87
C PRO A 108 0.29 -4.65 16.56
N ALA A 109 -0.86 -4.49 15.89
CA ALA A 109 -1.43 -3.17 15.57
C ALA A 109 -1.81 -2.40 16.85
N MET A 110 -2.31 -3.11 17.86
CA MET A 110 -2.64 -2.53 19.15
C MET A 110 -1.39 -2.08 19.93
N ILE A 111 -0.23 -2.72 19.75
CA ILE A 111 0.99 -2.39 20.51
C ILE A 111 1.85 -1.36 19.77
N GLN A 112 1.93 -1.45 18.45
CA GLN A 112 2.85 -0.63 17.64
C GLN A 112 2.21 0.69 17.20
N SER A 113 2.46 1.75 17.96
CA SER A 113 1.89 3.10 17.71
C SER A 113 2.34 3.79 16.42
N PHE A 114 3.33 3.26 15.71
CA PHE A 114 3.93 3.91 14.53
C PHE A 114 3.80 3.08 13.25
N LEU A 115 2.98 2.03 13.24
CA LEU A 115 2.75 1.24 12.03
C LEU A 115 2.21 2.07 10.87
N ASP A 116 1.39 3.08 11.16
CA ASP A 116 0.79 3.96 10.15
C ASP A 116 1.81 4.90 9.47
N ASN A 117 3.05 4.96 9.99
CA ASN A 117 4.14 5.66 9.33
C ASN A 117 4.75 4.85 8.18
N PHE A 118 4.48 3.54 8.10
CA PHE A 118 4.87 2.72 6.96
C PHE A 118 3.89 2.92 5.80
N SER A 119 4.44 3.02 4.60
CA SER A 119 3.67 3.00 3.35
C SER A 119 4.48 2.35 2.24
N VAL A 120 3.80 2.00 1.14
CA VAL A 120 4.45 1.47 -0.05
C VAL A 120 5.33 2.53 -0.69
N HIS A 121 6.47 2.12 -1.22
CA HIS A 121 7.41 3.01 -1.90
C HIS A 121 7.58 2.64 -3.39
N GLU A 122 7.96 1.40 -3.68
CA GLU A 122 8.04 0.83 -5.04
C GLU A 122 7.12 -0.41 -5.17
N PRO A 123 6.81 -0.88 -6.40
CA PRO A 123 6.05 -2.10 -6.62
C PRO A 123 6.65 -3.31 -5.91
N MET A 124 5.79 -4.21 -5.45
CA MET A 124 6.17 -5.41 -4.72
C MET A 124 5.63 -6.65 -5.43
N TYR A 125 6.54 -7.48 -5.91
CA TYR A 125 6.23 -8.58 -6.82
C TYR A 125 7.15 -9.77 -6.65
N PHE A 126 6.69 -10.90 -7.17
CA PHE A 126 7.47 -12.10 -7.40
C PHE A 126 7.18 -12.60 -8.81
N LEU A 127 8.19 -12.58 -9.67
CA LEU A 127 8.08 -12.90 -11.10
C LEU A 127 9.01 -14.07 -11.42
N LEU A 128 8.46 -15.08 -12.07
CA LEU A 128 9.21 -16.20 -12.60
C LEU A 128 9.72 -15.85 -13.99
N GLY A 129 11.00 -16.06 -14.26
CA GLY A 129 11.49 -15.91 -15.62
C GLY A 129 10.93 -17.00 -16.54
N VAL A 130 10.66 -16.65 -17.79
CA VAL A 130 10.01 -17.53 -18.78
C VAL A 130 11.08 -18.13 -19.70
N ASP A 131 10.89 -19.40 -20.06
CA ASP A 131 11.85 -20.23 -20.82
C ASP A 131 12.39 -19.55 -22.10
N PRO A 132 13.72 -19.54 -22.31
CA PRO A 132 14.79 -19.96 -21.39
C PRO A 132 15.14 -18.84 -20.40
N GLY A 133 14.68 -18.93 -19.15
CA GLY A 133 14.91 -17.84 -18.20
C GLY A 133 14.42 -18.03 -16.78
N ILE A 134 13.99 -19.23 -16.35
CA ILE A 134 13.52 -19.43 -14.97
C ILE A 134 14.63 -19.19 -13.92
N GLU A 135 15.89 -19.33 -14.34
CA GLU A 135 17.11 -18.92 -13.65
C GLU A 135 17.21 -17.40 -13.40
N GLN A 136 16.41 -16.61 -14.11
CA GLN A 136 16.32 -15.15 -13.98
C GLN A 136 15.03 -14.75 -13.26
N SER A 137 14.53 -15.54 -12.30
CA SER A 137 13.35 -15.15 -11.51
C SER A 137 13.67 -13.93 -10.64
N LYS A 138 12.72 -13.02 -10.43
CA LYS A 138 12.97 -11.72 -9.80
C LYS A 138 11.88 -11.39 -8.80
N PHE A 139 12.26 -10.93 -7.61
CA PHE A 139 11.31 -10.38 -6.67
C PHE A 139 11.79 -9.05 -6.10
N GLN A 140 10.82 -8.24 -5.68
CA GLN A 140 11.07 -6.94 -5.09
C GLN A 140 10.17 -6.72 -3.88
N PHE A 141 10.75 -6.18 -2.82
CA PHE A 141 10.03 -5.68 -1.65
C PHE A 141 10.44 -4.23 -1.41
N SER A 142 9.49 -3.37 -1.07
CA SER A 142 9.77 -1.95 -0.90
C SER A 142 8.80 -1.28 0.06
N PHE A 143 9.35 -0.43 0.94
CA PHE A 143 8.57 0.42 1.83
C PHE A 143 9.24 1.78 2.03
N LYS A 144 8.45 2.75 2.48
CA LYS A 144 8.93 3.99 3.06
C LYS A 144 8.33 4.21 4.43
N TYR A 145 9.09 4.87 5.29
CA TYR A 145 8.73 5.18 6.66
C TYR A 145 8.80 6.70 6.88
N ARG A 146 7.68 7.30 7.32
CA ARG A 146 7.64 8.72 7.69
C ARG A 146 8.28 8.92 9.06
N LEU A 147 9.35 9.72 9.11
CA LEU A 147 10.10 9.92 10.35
C LEU A 147 9.42 10.85 11.36
N PHE A 148 8.73 11.88 10.87
CA PHE A 148 8.16 12.92 11.71
C PHE A 148 6.65 12.99 11.56
N ASN A 149 5.96 13.10 12.70
CA ASN A 149 4.51 13.30 12.72
C ASN A 149 4.15 14.66 12.09
N PRO A 150 3.31 14.72 11.04
CA PRO A 150 2.84 15.97 10.47
C PRO A 150 2.12 16.89 11.47
N ASP A 151 1.49 16.32 12.49
CA ASP A 151 0.75 17.06 13.51
C ASP A 151 1.60 17.38 14.77
N GLY A 152 2.91 17.11 14.72
CA GLY A 152 3.82 17.33 15.85
C GLY A 152 4.39 18.76 15.91
N ASP A 153 4.87 19.15 17.10
CA ASP A 153 5.45 20.49 17.35
C ASP A 153 6.58 20.85 16.37
N LEU A 154 7.44 19.88 16.03
CA LEU A 154 8.54 20.10 15.10
C LEU A 154 8.06 20.40 13.67
N ALA A 155 6.98 19.75 13.23
CA ALA A 155 6.37 20.00 11.92
C ALA A 155 5.66 21.37 11.90
N ALA A 156 5.12 21.82 13.02
CA ALA A 156 4.55 23.18 13.13
C ALA A 156 5.63 24.28 12.95
N ILE A 157 6.86 24.03 13.44
CA ILE A 157 7.98 24.98 13.33
C ILE A 157 8.70 24.86 11.97
N ALA A 158 8.85 23.64 11.47
CA ALA A 158 9.55 23.35 10.22
C ALA A 158 8.75 22.33 9.39
N PRO A 159 7.72 22.76 8.64
CA PRO A 159 6.81 21.84 7.94
C PRO A 159 7.50 20.82 7.03
N MET A 160 8.61 21.21 6.39
CA MET A 160 9.39 20.32 5.53
C MET A 160 9.94 19.07 6.22
N VAL A 161 10.11 19.06 7.55
CA VAL A 161 10.59 17.86 8.26
C VAL A 161 9.58 16.72 8.19
N SER A 162 8.27 17.02 8.12
CA SER A 162 7.20 16.03 7.98
C SER A 162 7.19 15.35 6.61
N SER A 163 7.90 15.92 5.64
CA SER A 163 8.14 15.37 4.30
C SER A 163 9.38 14.48 4.22
N LEU A 164 10.10 14.24 5.33
CA LEU A 164 11.27 13.37 5.35
C LEU A 164 10.88 11.89 5.54
N TYR A 165 11.37 11.05 4.64
CA TYR A 165 11.16 9.61 4.64
C TYR A 165 12.48 8.84 4.64
N LEU A 166 12.44 7.67 5.26
CA LEU A 166 13.38 6.59 5.01
C LEU A 166 12.75 5.61 4.03
N GLY A 167 13.42 5.34 2.92
CA GLY A 167 13.04 4.31 1.95
C GLY A 167 13.91 3.08 2.11
N TYR A 168 13.34 1.93 1.77
CA TYR A 168 14.11 0.71 1.58
C TYR A 168 13.46 -0.11 0.48
N THR A 169 14.25 -0.38 -0.57
CA THR A 169 13.89 -1.35 -1.61
C THR A 169 14.92 -2.46 -1.60
N GLN A 170 14.47 -3.70 -1.75
CA GLN A 170 15.33 -4.85 -1.99
C GLN A 170 14.86 -5.56 -3.26
N ARG A 171 15.79 -5.79 -4.18
CA ARG A 171 15.54 -6.52 -5.43
C ARG A 171 16.49 -7.70 -5.50
N SER A 172 15.97 -8.89 -5.76
CA SER A 172 16.78 -10.10 -5.88
C SER A 172 16.46 -10.82 -7.18
N VAL A 173 17.52 -11.27 -7.87
CA VAL A 173 17.43 -12.25 -8.96
C VAL A 173 17.77 -13.63 -8.38
N TRP A 174 16.89 -14.59 -8.61
CA TRP A 174 16.91 -15.91 -8.03
C TRP A 174 17.01 -16.97 -9.12
N ASP A 175 18.14 -17.69 -9.13
CA ASP A 175 18.31 -18.85 -9.98
C ASP A 175 17.57 -20.05 -9.39
N LEU A 176 16.34 -20.27 -9.85
CA LEU A 176 15.51 -21.41 -9.43
C LEU A 176 15.84 -22.72 -10.16
N LYS A 177 16.74 -22.69 -11.16
CA LYS A 177 17.07 -23.84 -12.01
C LYS A 177 18.32 -24.55 -11.53
N SER A 178 19.32 -23.79 -11.09
CA SER A 178 20.62 -24.32 -10.68
C SER A 178 20.55 -25.10 -9.37
N ALA A 179 21.58 -25.93 -9.15
CA ALA A 179 21.69 -26.73 -7.94
C ALA A 179 21.69 -25.85 -6.68
N SER A 180 20.87 -26.22 -5.70
CA SER A 180 20.62 -25.46 -4.46
C SER A 180 19.93 -24.11 -4.63
N GLN A 181 19.50 -23.77 -5.86
CA GLN A 181 18.71 -22.59 -6.18
C GLN A 181 19.26 -21.29 -5.55
N PRO A 182 20.49 -20.88 -5.88
CA PRO A 182 21.12 -19.73 -5.25
C PRO A 182 20.51 -18.41 -5.73
N PHE A 183 20.58 -17.37 -4.90
CA PHE A 183 20.41 -16.00 -5.39
C PHE A 183 21.62 -15.62 -6.26
N ASP A 184 21.35 -15.16 -7.47
CA ASP A 184 22.36 -14.69 -8.41
C ASP A 184 22.90 -13.33 -7.94
N ASP A 185 21.99 -12.37 -7.77
CA ASP A 185 22.28 -11.05 -7.21
C ASP A 185 21.16 -10.55 -6.28
N THR A 186 21.50 -9.67 -5.34
CA THR A 186 20.53 -9.00 -4.48
C THR A 186 20.97 -7.58 -4.20
N SER A 187 20.22 -6.61 -4.68
CA SER A 187 20.44 -5.19 -4.43
C SER A 187 19.69 -4.71 -3.18
N TYR A 188 20.42 -4.14 -2.23
CA TYR A 188 19.92 -3.47 -1.04
C TYR A 188 19.94 -1.96 -1.29
N MET A 189 18.77 -1.32 -1.32
CA MET A 189 18.60 0.10 -1.69
C MET A 189 17.97 0.92 -0.56
N PRO A 190 18.69 1.21 0.53
CA PRO A 190 18.22 2.18 1.52
C PRO A 190 18.31 3.61 0.97
N GLU A 191 17.34 4.43 1.34
CA GLU A 191 17.20 5.80 0.88
C GLU A 191 16.78 6.74 2.01
N ILE A 192 17.25 7.98 1.95
CA ILE A 192 16.69 9.09 2.72
C ILE A 192 16.29 10.20 1.76
N PHE A 193 15.03 10.62 1.82
CA PHE A 193 14.50 11.55 0.83
C PHE A 193 13.42 12.46 1.40
N PHE A 194 13.29 13.62 0.79
CA PHE A 194 12.14 14.49 0.95
C PHE A 194 11.12 14.18 -0.14
N GLU A 195 9.85 14.06 0.25
CA GLU A 195 8.72 13.91 -0.67
C GLU A 195 7.70 15.02 -0.40
N LEU A 196 7.51 15.88 -1.40
CA LEU A 196 6.43 16.87 -1.45
C LEU A 196 5.29 16.24 -2.25
N PRO A 197 4.26 15.66 -1.59
CA PRO A 197 3.30 14.79 -2.25
C PRO A 197 2.31 15.56 -3.14
N LYS A 198 2.16 16.87 -2.92
CA LYS A 198 1.25 17.72 -3.69
C LYS A 198 1.79 19.14 -3.82
N ILE A 199 1.94 19.57 -5.07
CA ILE A 199 2.17 20.95 -5.49
C ILE A 199 1.05 21.28 -6.47
N ASP A 200 0.19 22.24 -6.12
CA ASP A 200 -0.97 22.57 -6.94
C ASP A 200 -0.57 23.45 -8.13
N LEU A 201 -0.65 22.90 -9.34
CA LEU A 201 -0.37 23.63 -10.58
C LEU A 201 -1.59 24.38 -11.12
N ASN A 202 -2.79 24.16 -10.57
CA ASN A 202 -4.05 24.74 -11.04
C ASN A 202 -4.30 24.51 -12.56
N ILE A 203 -4.02 23.29 -13.05
CA ILE A 203 -4.25 22.88 -14.44
C ILE A 203 -5.20 21.69 -14.45
N ASP A 204 -6.40 21.86 -15.05
CA ASP A 204 -7.51 20.90 -14.98
C ASP A 204 -7.15 19.43 -15.30
N ARG A 205 -6.24 19.21 -16.25
CA ARG A 205 -5.84 17.85 -16.66
C ARG A 205 -4.76 17.23 -15.78
N ILE A 206 -4.05 18.04 -14.99
CA ILE A 206 -3.00 17.55 -14.08
C ILE A 206 -3.68 17.18 -12.77
N THR A 207 -3.72 15.89 -12.49
CA THR A 207 -4.41 15.34 -11.31
C THR A 207 -3.49 15.21 -10.10
N ALA A 208 -2.18 15.13 -10.35
CA ALA A 208 -1.16 15.11 -9.32
C ALA A 208 0.12 15.76 -9.84
N PHE A 209 0.79 16.52 -8.97
CA PHE A 209 2.16 16.94 -9.21
C PHE A 209 2.88 16.96 -7.86
N GLY A 210 4.04 16.33 -7.80
CA GLY A 210 4.85 16.20 -6.61
C GLY A 210 6.33 16.19 -6.94
N LEU A 211 7.16 16.25 -5.90
CA LEU A 211 8.60 16.25 -6.03
C LEU A 211 9.22 15.33 -5.00
N ARG A 212 10.12 14.46 -5.45
CA ARG A 212 10.98 13.66 -4.60
C ARG A 212 12.44 14.04 -4.83
N ALA A 213 13.20 14.18 -3.76
CA ALA A 213 14.64 14.42 -3.83
C ALA A 213 15.34 13.75 -2.66
N GLY A 214 16.42 13.03 -2.91
CA GLY A 214 17.03 12.23 -1.87
C GLY A 214 18.44 11.75 -2.18
N PHE A 215 18.96 11.01 -1.22
CA PHE A 215 20.19 10.25 -1.31
C PHE A 215 19.84 8.76 -1.25
N MET A 216 20.31 7.98 -2.23
CA MET A 216 20.17 6.53 -2.24
C MET A 216 21.55 5.88 -2.20
N HIS A 217 21.68 4.87 -1.36
CA HIS A 217 22.74 3.88 -1.44
C HIS A 217 22.18 2.62 -2.09
N GLU A 218 22.95 1.97 -2.94
CA GLU A 218 22.64 0.67 -3.51
C GLU A 218 23.89 -0.21 -3.44
N SER A 219 23.79 -1.40 -2.84
CA SER A 219 24.88 -2.38 -2.87
C SER A 219 24.34 -3.79 -3.00
N ASN A 220 25.20 -4.72 -3.46
CA ASN A 220 24.80 -6.11 -3.62
C ASN A 220 25.08 -7.00 -2.39
N GLY A 221 25.69 -6.45 -1.34
CA GLY A 221 26.08 -7.17 -0.13
C GLY A 221 27.17 -8.23 -0.32
N LYS A 222 27.80 -8.31 -1.50
CA LYS A 222 28.93 -9.22 -1.77
C LYS A 222 30.26 -8.57 -1.39
N ALA A 223 31.32 -9.39 -1.32
CA ALA A 223 32.68 -8.97 -0.97
C ALA A 223 33.68 -9.27 -2.09
N GLY A 224 34.87 -8.68 -2.01
CA GLY A 224 35.95 -8.89 -2.97
C GLY A 224 35.56 -8.46 -4.39
N ASN A 225 35.96 -9.24 -5.39
CA ASN A 225 35.76 -8.89 -6.80
C ASN A 225 34.28 -8.88 -7.24
N GLU A 226 33.39 -9.52 -6.48
CA GLU A 226 31.95 -9.51 -6.73
C GLU A 226 31.23 -8.38 -5.98
N SER A 227 31.93 -7.64 -5.11
CA SER A 227 31.34 -6.50 -4.43
C SER A 227 30.91 -5.46 -5.45
N ARG A 228 29.71 -4.91 -5.28
CA ARG A 228 29.22 -3.81 -6.09
C ARG A 228 28.49 -2.84 -5.20
N SER A 229 28.82 -1.56 -5.34
CA SER A 229 28.18 -0.51 -4.57
C SER A 229 28.11 0.81 -5.33
N THR A 230 27.06 1.57 -5.07
CA THR A 230 26.93 2.93 -5.56
C THR A 230 26.08 3.78 -4.62
N ASN A 231 26.36 5.07 -4.62
CA ASN A 231 25.68 6.12 -3.91
C ASN A 231 25.34 7.20 -4.93
N TYR A 232 24.13 7.71 -4.87
CA TYR A 232 23.71 8.81 -5.74
C TYR A 232 22.71 9.73 -5.03
N VAL A 233 22.72 10.99 -5.43
CA VAL A 233 21.65 11.94 -5.11
C VAL A 233 20.78 12.14 -6.33
N TYR A 234 19.50 12.40 -6.13
CA TYR A 234 18.55 12.54 -7.24
C TYR A 234 17.47 13.58 -6.98
N LEU A 235 16.83 13.97 -8.08
CA LEU A 235 15.62 14.77 -8.15
C LEU A 235 14.64 14.10 -9.10
N GLU A 236 13.40 13.96 -8.67
CA GLU A 236 12.34 13.24 -9.37
C GLU A 236 11.01 13.99 -9.20
N PRO A 237 10.67 14.92 -10.11
CA PRO A 237 9.31 15.41 -10.23
C PRO A 237 8.40 14.27 -10.71
N ILE A 238 7.18 14.21 -10.17
CA ILE A 238 6.20 13.18 -10.51
C ILE A 238 4.91 13.89 -10.91
N MET A 239 4.40 13.59 -12.10
CA MET A 239 3.21 14.22 -12.65
C MET A 239 2.18 13.17 -13.05
N GLY A 240 0.93 13.35 -12.62
CA GLY A 240 -0.24 12.59 -13.04
C GLY A 240 -1.14 13.42 -13.94
N ILE A 241 -1.56 12.86 -15.06
CA ILE A 241 -2.36 13.52 -16.09
C ILE A 241 -3.58 12.64 -16.40
N HIS A 242 -4.79 13.20 -16.40
CA HIS A 242 -5.98 12.49 -16.86
C HIS A 242 -6.02 12.45 -18.39
N LEU A 243 -5.99 11.26 -18.99
CA LEU A 243 -6.02 11.07 -20.44
C LEU A 243 -7.45 11.05 -21.01
N GLY A 244 -8.43 10.72 -20.17
CA GLY A 244 -9.83 10.53 -20.54
C GLY A 244 -10.33 9.12 -20.21
N GLY A 245 -11.65 8.98 -19.99
CA GLY A 245 -12.22 7.74 -19.47
C GLY A 245 -11.59 7.36 -18.11
N PRO A 246 -11.26 6.07 -17.88
CA PRO A 246 -10.63 5.64 -16.63
C PRO A 246 -9.11 5.81 -16.61
N PHE A 247 -8.48 6.31 -17.69
CA PHE A 247 -7.02 6.27 -17.84
C PHE A 247 -6.31 7.52 -17.33
N PHE A 248 -5.22 7.29 -16.62
CA PHE A 248 -4.27 8.30 -16.15
C PHE A 248 -2.88 7.98 -16.70
N LEU A 249 -2.09 9.03 -16.94
CA LEU A 249 -0.68 8.96 -17.30
C LEU A 249 0.16 9.51 -16.14
N LYS A 250 1.09 8.71 -15.62
CA LYS A 250 2.17 9.16 -14.74
C LYS A 250 3.41 9.39 -15.58
N ILE A 251 4.13 10.48 -15.30
CA ILE A 251 5.44 10.81 -15.86
C ILE A 251 6.35 11.22 -14.70
N ALA A 252 7.46 10.52 -14.52
CA ALA A 252 8.42 10.76 -13.44
C ALA A 252 9.87 10.67 -13.96
N PRO A 253 10.43 11.79 -14.47
CA PRO A 253 11.83 11.84 -14.87
C PRO A 253 12.74 11.97 -13.65
N LYS A 254 13.48 10.91 -13.32
CA LYS A 254 14.49 10.89 -12.26
C LYS A 254 15.85 11.25 -12.82
N ILE A 255 16.38 12.40 -12.39
CA ILE A 255 17.74 12.84 -12.71
C ILE A 255 18.61 12.61 -11.49
N TYR A 256 19.77 11.99 -11.67
CA TYR A 256 20.66 11.64 -10.56
C TYR A 256 22.12 11.84 -10.89
N THR A 257 22.94 11.96 -9.85
CA THR A 257 24.40 11.99 -9.97
C THR A 257 25.06 11.18 -8.88
N TYR A 258 26.15 10.52 -9.25
CA TYR A 258 26.92 9.63 -8.40
C TYR A 258 27.78 10.45 -7.42
N VAL A 259 27.74 10.10 -6.13
CA VAL A 259 28.46 10.82 -5.07
C VAL A 259 29.14 9.84 -4.15
N ASN A 260 30.33 10.14 -3.63
CA ASN A 260 31.02 9.30 -2.63
C ASN A 260 31.10 7.81 -3.03
N ASN A 261 31.43 7.54 -4.29
CA ASN A 261 31.70 6.20 -4.80
C ASN A 261 33.21 6.01 -4.89
N ASN A 262 33.75 5.26 -3.93
CA ASN A 262 35.18 5.00 -3.82
C ASN A 262 35.52 3.53 -4.12
N ASP A 263 34.54 2.79 -4.65
CA ASP A 263 34.66 1.37 -4.96
C ASP A 263 35.09 1.19 -6.42
N ASP A 264 36.28 0.63 -6.61
CA ASP A 264 36.87 0.43 -7.92
C ASP A 264 36.24 -0.74 -8.68
N THR A 265 35.44 -1.59 -8.01
CA THR A 265 34.83 -2.79 -8.63
C THR A 265 33.76 -2.48 -9.68
N ASN A 266 33.24 -1.25 -9.72
CA ASN A 266 32.25 -0.80 -10.69
C ASN A 266 32.36 0.71 -10.98
N ALA A 267 33.60 1.21 -11.12
CA ALA A 267 33.88 2.63 -11.37
C ALA A 267 33.27 3.19 -12.67
N ASP A 268 32.99 2.32 -13.64
CA ASP A 268 32.37 2.61 -14.93
C ASP A 268 30.85 2.36 -14.97
N LEU A 269 30.20 2.11 -13.83
CA LEU A 269 28.74 1.87 -13.76
C LEU A 269 27.90 2.94 -14.49
N LYS A 270 28.32 4.21 -14.39
CA LYS A 270 27.68 5.36 -15.05
C LYS A 270 27.63 5.23 -16.58
N ASP A 271 28.57 4.51 -17.19
CA ASP A 271 28.62 4.31 -18.64
C ASP A 271 27.49 3.37 -19.09
N TYR A 272 26.97 2.54 -18.18
CA TYR A 272 25.92 1.54 -18.42
C TYR A 272 24.54 1.98 -17.91
N ARG A 273 24.50 2.77 -16.82
CA ARG A 273 23.25 3.21 -16.18
C ARG A 273 22.89 4.67 -16.47
N GLY A 274 23.86 5.52 -16.76
CA GLY A 274 23.65 6.92 -17.11
C GLY A 274 23.34 7.80 -15.90
N TYR A 275 22.60 8.88 -16.13
CA TYR A 275 22.28 9.90 -15.11
C TYR A 275 20.78 10.23 -15.08
N PHE A 276 19.98 9.45 -15.79
CA PHE A 276 18.58 9.73 -16.05
C PHE A 276 17.79 8.44 -16.21
N ASP A 277 16.65 8.36 -15.52
CA ASP A 277 15.64 7.32 -15.70
C ASP A 277 14.28 8.00 -15.89
N LEU A 278 13.56 7.65 -16.94
CA LEU A 278 12.21 8.12 -17.19
C LEU A 278 11.22 6.99 -16.89
N ALA A 279 10.53 7.12 -15.76
CA ALA A 279 9.35 6.30 -15.48
C ALA A 279 8.12 6.94 -16.12
N THR A 280 7.35 6.14 -16.86
CA THR A 280 6.04 6.50 -17.39
C THR A 280 5.06 5.38 -17.13
N GLU A 281 3.81 5.69 -16.82
CA GLU A 281 2.80 4.66 -16.60
C GLU A 281 1.45 5.10 -17.14
N ILE A 282 0.78 4.23 -17.89
CA ILE A 282 -0.63 4.39 -18.26
C ILE A 282 -1.45 3.40 -17.42
N ILE A 283 -2.38 3.92 -16.62
CA ILE A 283 -3.12 3.14 -15.64
C ILE A 283 -4.63 3.43 -15.69
N ASP A 284 -5.43 2.36 -15.72
CA ASP A 284 -6.79 2.31 -15.18
C ASP A 284 -6.68 1.81 -13.72
N PRO A 285 -6.99 2.64 -12.71
CA PRO A 285 -6.82 2.27 -11.30
C PRO A 285 -7.50 0.95 -10.93
N ASP A 286 -8.64 0.67 -11.55
CA ASP A 286 -9.39 -0.55 -11.31
C ASP A 286 -9.01 -1.68 -12.28
N GLY A 287 -8.24 -1.39 -13.33
CA GLY A 287 -8.01 -2.27 -14.49
C GLY A 287 -6.53 -2.47 -14.80
N LEU A 288 -6.15 -2.24 -16.05
CA LEU A 288 -4.79 -2.46 -16.56
C LEU A 288 -3.84 -1.35 -16.10
N ALA A 289 -2.60 -1.71 -15.76
CA ALA A 289 -1.50 -0.75 -15.63
C ALA A 289 -0.32 -1.20 -16.51
N LEU A 290 0.24 -0.26 -17.27
CA LEU A 290 1.46 -0.45 -18.06
C LEU A 290 2.47 0.60 -17.63
N GLU A 291 3.51 0.18 -16.92
CA GLU A 291 4.65 1.01 -16.53
C GLU A 291 5.86 0.73 -17.42
N SER A 292 6.64 1.76 -17.67
CA SER A 292 7.87 1.73 -18.45
C SER A 292 8.94 2.54 -17.74
N HIS A 293 10.13 1.98 -17.60
CA HIS A 293 11.35 2.70 -17.25
C HIS A 293 12.29 2.73 -18.43
N LEU A 294 12.84 3.91 -18.72
CA LEU A 294 13.76 4.13 -19.83
C LEU A 294 14.93 4.99 -19.38
N TRP A 295 16.11 4.37 -19.31
CA TRP A 295 17.36 5.07 -19.03
C TRP A 295 18.34 4.95 -20.20
N TRP A 296 19.14 6.01 -20.37
CA TRP A 296 20.14 6.11 -21.42
C TRP A 296 21.51 6.34 -20.81
N ALA A 297 22.49 5.58 -21.32
CA ALA A 297 23.88 5.68 -20.95
C ALA A 297 24.77 5.58 -22.19
N ASP A 298 26.07 5.79 -22.01
CA ASP A 298 27.06 5.78 -23.10
C ASP A 298 27.13 4.42 -23.82
N LYS A 299 26.87 3.32 -23.10
CA LYS A 299 26.86 1.96 -23.65
C LYS A 299 25.55 1.57 -24.33
N GLY A 300 24.46 2.30 -24.09
CA GLY A 300 23.17 2.05 -24.72
C GLY A 300 21.96 2.48 -23.89
N ALA A 301 20.79 2.35 -24.50
CA ALA A 301 19.51 2.51 -23.83
C ALA A 301 19.10 1.20 -23.14
N THR A 302 18.38 1.32 -22.03
CA THR A 302 17.76 0.20 -21.33
C THR A 302 16.29 0.48 -21.10
N LEU A 303 15.47 -0.55 -21.29
CA LEU A 303 14.02 -0.50 -21.17
C LEU A 303 13.57 -1.59 -20.20
N GLN A 304 12.72 -1.22 -19.24
CA GLN A 304 11.87 -2.15 -18.51
C GLN A 304 10.41 -1.82 -18.78
N LEU A 305 9.60 -2.84 -19.08
CA LEU A 305 8.15 -2.74 -19.24
C LEU A 305 7.47 -3.67 -18.25
N ASP A 306 6.49 -3.15 -17.53
CA ASP A 306 5.72 -3.88 -16.52
C ASP A 306 4.23 -3.75 -16.82
N LEU A 307 3.57 -4.87 -17.05
CA LEU A 307 2.14 -4.96 -17.32
C LEU A 307 1.45 -5.68 -16.17
N SER A 308 0.44 -5.06 -15.56
CA SER A 308 -0.31 -5.68 -14.47
C SER A 308 -1.83 -5.56 -14.59
N TYR A 309 -2.54 -6.54 -14.04
CA TYR A 309 -4.00 -6.60 -14.05
C TYR A 309 -4.58 -7.29 -12.81
N PRO A 310 -5.65 -6.75 -12.17
CA PRO A 310 -6.18 -7.31 -10.93
C PRO A 310 -6.85 -8.67 -11.15
N MET A 311 -6.36 -9.69 -10.44
CA MET A 311 -6.85 -11.06 -10.51
C MET A 311 -8.34 -11.22 -10.16
N PRO A 312 -8.94 -10.47 -9.21
CA PRO A 312 -10.38 -10.56 -8.91
C PRO A 312 -11.29 -10.27 -10.11
N ARG A 313 -10.78 -9.62 -11.16
CA ARG A 313 -11.51 -9.37 -12.42
C ARG A 313 -11.35 -10.49 -13.45
N LEU A 314 -10.32 -11.32 -13.35
CA LEU A 314 -10.07 -12.44 -14.28
C LEU A 314 -10.70 -13.73 -13.80
N LEU A 315 -10.62 -13.99 -12.49
CA LEU A 315 -11.09 -15.22 -11.87
C LEU A 315 -12.07 -14.85 -10.75
N PRO A 316 -13.19 -15.58 -10.59
CA PRO A 316 -14.10 -15.41 -9.45
C PRO A 316 -13.48 -15.94 -8.13
N LEU A 317 -12.16 -15.97 -8.05
CA LEU A 317 -11.38 -16.29 -6.86
C LEU A 317 -11.16 -14.97 -6.12
N SER A 318 -11.42 -14.95 -4.80
CA SER A 318 -11.16 -13.79 -3.93
C SER A 318 -9.65 -13.53 -3.69
N LEU A 319 -8.81 -13.80 -4.70
CA LEU A 319 -7.38 -13.64 -4.64
C LEU A 319 -7.01 -12.17 -4.88
N SER A 320 -6.61 -11.49 -3.81
CA SER A 320 -6.26 -10.06 -3.84
C SER A 320 -4.81 -9.87 -4.30
N LEU A 321 -4.54 -10.21 -5.56
CA LEU A 321 -3.24 -10.06 -6.24
C LEU A 321 -3.43 -9.42 -7.63
N TYR A 322 -2.36 -8.91 -8.19
CA TYR A 322 -2.30 -8.56 -9.61
C TYR A 322 -1.49 -9.62 -10.36
N LEU A 323 -1.97 -10.03 -11.53
CA LEU A 323 -1.15 -10.72 -12.51
C LEU A 323 -0.14 -9.71 -13.07
N HIS A 324 1.13 -10.10 -13.20
CA HIS A 324 2.21 -9.18 -13.58
C HIS A 324 3.13 -9.85 -14.61
N ALA A 325 3.29 -9.22 -15.78
CA ALA A 325 4.29 -9.58 -16.78
C ALA A 325 5.35 -8.47 -16.90
N GLN A 326 6.62 -8.83 -16.97
CA GLN A 326 7.73 -7.89 -17.08
C GLN A 326 8.62 -8.26 -18.28
N TYR A 327 9.05 -7.26 -19.03
CA TYR A 327 10.10 -7.40 -20.03
C TYR A 327 11.23 -6.42 -19.71
N PHE A 328 12.46 -6.91 -19.66
CA PHE A 328 13.67 -6.12 -19.48
C PHE A 328 14.57 -6.30 -20.70
N SER A 329 15.12 -5.21 -21.23
CA SER A 329 16.12 -5.22 -22.30
C SER A 329 17.14 -4.10 -22.09
N GLY A 330 18.40 -4.46 -21.84
CA GLY A 330 19.50 -3.49 -21.72
C GLY A 330 20.52 -3.88 -20.66
N TYR A 331 21.14 -2.88 -20.03
CA TYR A 331 22.24 -3.02 -19.07
C TYR A 331 21.79 -2.65 -17.64
N ALA A 332 22.56 -3.05 -16.64
CA ALA A 332 22.34 -2.64 -15.26
C ALA A 332 20.96 -3.00 -14.66
N GLU A 333 20.39 -4.16 -15.04
CA GLU A 333 19.27 -4.73 -14.26
C GLU A 333 19.73 -5.06 -12.82
N THR A 334 20.90 -5.66 -12.71
CA THR A 334 21.53 -6.04 -11.45
C THR A 334 22.85 -5.30 -11.30
N LEU A 335 23.33 -5.16 -10.07
CA LEU A 335 24.64 -4.56 -9.83
C LEU A 335 25.76 -5.51 -10.21
N LEU A 336 25.61 -6.81 -9.96
CA LEU A 336 26.63 -7.81 -10.27
C LEU A 336 26.94 -7.89 -11.77
N HIS A 337 25.90 -7.81 -12.61
CA HIS A 337 25.99 -7.94 -14.06
C HIS A 337 25.70 -6.62 -14.78
N TYR A 338 26.08 -5.48 -14.19
CA TYR A 338 25.75 -4.16 -14.74
C TYR A 338 26.29 -3.92 -16.15
N ASP A 339 27.42 -4.55 -16.47
CA ASP A 339 28.15 -4.45 -17.72
C ASP A 339 27.66 -5.44 -18.79
N GLN A 340 26.71 -6.31 -18.45
CA GLN A 340 26.14 -7.32 -19.34
C GLN A 340 24.78 -6.87 -19.85
N ARG A 341 24.58 -6.98 -21.16
CA ARG A 341 23.27 -6.75 -21.75
C ARG A 341 22.40 -8.00 -21.57
N GLN A 342 21.19 -7.82 -21.07
CA GLN A 342 20.22 -8.89 -20.86
C GLN A 342 18.90 -8.58 -21.54
N ASP A 343 18.21 -9.62 -21.97
CA ASP A 343 16.85 -9.60 -22.50
C ASP A 343 16.06 -10.68 -21.75
N VAL A 344 15.15 -10.27 -20.87
CA VAL A 344 14.46 -11.19 -19.97
C VAL A 344 12.96 -10.91 -19.98
N PHE A 345 12.17 -11.97 -20.12
CA PHE A 345 10.73 -11.93 -19.91
C PHE A 345 10.36 -12.70 -18.64
N ARG A 346 9.51 -12.10 -17.81
CA ARG A 346 9.07 -12.67 -16.53
C ARG A 346 7.57 -12.57 -16.37
N LEU A 347 6.98 -13.52 -15.67
CA LEU A 347 5.55 -13.57 -15.34
C LEU A 347 5.37 -14.00 -13.89
N GLY A 348 4.45 -13.36 -13.18
CA GLY A 348 4.11 -13.74 -11.83
C GLY A 348 3.04 -12.84 -11.24
N PHE A 349 3.24 -12.44 -9.99
CA PHE A 349 2.24 -11.70 -9.24
C PHE A 349 2.84 -10.51 -8.52
N SER A 350 2.05 -9.45 -8.40
CA SER A 350 2.34 -8.34 -7.50
C SER A 350 1.26 -8.20 -6.44
N ILE A 351 1.67 -7.76 -5.26
CA ILE A 351 0.78 -7.38 -4.15
C ILE A 351 0.48 -5.89 -4.18
N VAL A 352 1.42 -5.10 -4.73
CA VAL A 352 1.25 -3.68 -5.02
C VAL A 352 1.93 -3.39 -6.36
N ARG A 353 1.27 -2.58 -7.17
CA ARG A 353 1.69 -2.17 -8.51
C ARG A 353 1.87 -0.66 -8.56
#